data_AF-A0A2G8KD50-F1
#
_entry.id   AF-A0A2G8KD50-F1
#
_cell.length_a   1.000
_cell.length_b   1.000
_cell.length_c   1.000
_cell.angle_alpha   90.00
_cell.angle_beta   90.00
_cell.angle_gamma   90.00
#
_symmetry.space_group_name_H-M   'P 1'
#
loop_
_entity.id
_entity.type
_entity.pdbx_description
1 polymer ?
#
loop_
_entity_poly.entity_id
_entity_poly.type
_entity_poly.pdbx_seq_one_letter_code
_entity_poly.pdbx_strand_id
1 'polypeptide(L)'
;MTSPLIISREADTDGLISQSLLTGNFEAAVEMCLHDNRLADAILLAIAGGPELLAKTQRKYFKKTKSNVSRLISSVVTKDLGDIVKSCEIENWKEALTALLTYSSAKEFSTLCDTLAERLEMEKDGALAREACLCYICSGNVDRLVACWSKLNKGDVSPLSLQDIVEKVMILKKSVEVKKGETSMAHPLICQEKSDYAQLLAAQGSLTTAVNYLNNSQD
;
A
#
# COMPACT_ATOMS: atom_id res chain seq x y z
N MET A 1 6.44 -8.88 -48.56
CA MET A 1 5.21 -8.72 -49.38
C MET A 1 4.08 -8.50 -48.41
N THR A 2 3.59 -7.28 -48.28
CA THR A 2 2.42 -6.96 -47.45
C THR A 2 1.18 -7.28 -48.26
N SER A 3 0.44 -8.31 -47.87
CA SER A 3 -0.90 -8.56 -48.38
C SER A 3 -1.73 -7.27 -48.22
N PRO A 4 -2.53 -6.88 -49.22
CA PRO A 4 -3.38 -5.70 -49.10
C PRO A 4 -4.35 -5.88 -47.93
N LEU A 5 -4.60 -4.80 -47.19
CA LEU A 5 -5.52 -4.81 -46.06
C LEU A 5 -6.96 -4.95 -46.57
N ILE A 6 -7.58 -6.10 -46.30
CA ILE A 6 -8.99 -6.35 -46.63
C ILE A 6 -9.82 -5.92 -45.43
N ILE A 7 -10.71 -4.94 -45.64
CA ILE A 7 -11.70 -4.54 -44.65
C ILE A 7 -12.90 -5.46 -44.83
N SER A 8 -13.08 -6.43 -43.93
CA SER A 8 -14.26 -7.28 -43.89
C SER A 8 -15.52 -6.42 -43.72
N ARG A 9 -16.51 -6.62 -44.60
CA ARG A 9 -17.84 -6.00 -44.53
C ARG A 9 -18.94 -7.04 -44.25
N GLU A 10 -18.54 -8.24 -43.88
CA GLU A 10 -19.45 -9.32 -43.53
C GLU A 10 -20.09 -9.02 -42.17
N ALA A 11 -21.22 -9.65 -41.86
CA ALA A 11 -21.91 -9.46 -40.58
C ALA A 11 -21.26 -10.28 -39.44
N ASP A 12 -20.00 -10.68 -39.62
CA ASP A 12 -19.18 -11.39 -38.65
C ASP A 12 -18.62 -10.43 -37.59
N THR A 13 -18.06 -10.99 -36.52
CA THR A 13 -17.47 -10.19 -35.43
C THR A 13 -16.39 -9.24 -35.95
N ASP A 14 -15.59 -9.69 -36.92
CA ASP A 14 -14.52 -8.89 -37.52
C ASP A 14 -15.04 -7.76 -38.42
N GLY A 15 -16.13 -7.96 -39.17
CA GLY A 15 -16.79 -6.91 -39.94
C GLY A 15 -17.46 -5.86 -39.07
N LEU A 16 -18.10 -6.27 -37.96
CA LEU A 16 -18.70 -5.34 -37.00
C LEU A 16 -17.66 -4.53 -36.21
N ILE A 17 -16.51 -5.14 -35.85
CA ILE A 17 -15.36 -4.42 -35.30
C ILE A 17 -14.82 -3.42 -36.33
N SER A 18 -14.65 -3.85 -37.59
CA SER A 18 -14.16 -2.99 -38.68
C SER A 18 -15.10 -1.80 -38.92
N GLN A 19 -16.42 -2.01 -38.91
CA GLN A 19 -17.41 -0.94 -39.04
C GLN A 19 -17.38 0.03 -37.85
N SER A 20 -17.23 -0.49 -36.63
CA SER A 20 -17.12 0.33 -35.42
C SER A 20 -15.86 1.20 -35.46
N LEU A 21 -14.74 0.67 -35.96
CA LEU A 21 -13.50 1.44 -36.14
C LEU A 21 -13.63 2.51 -37.25
N LEU A 22 -14.26 2.18 -38.37
CA LEU A 22 -14.50 3.14 -39.46
C LEU A 22 -15.43 4.30 -39.05
N THR A 23 -16.34 4.06 -38.11
CA THR A 23 -17.23 5.08 -37.55
C THR A 23 -16.64 5.82 -36.35
N GLY A 24 -15.42 5.47 -35.92
CA GLY A 24 -14.74 6.05 -34.76
C GLY A 24 -15.33 5.62 -33.41
N ASN A 25 -16.20 4.61 -33.39
CA ASN A 25 -16.82 4.10 -32.17
C ASN A 25 -15.93 3.04 -31.50
N PHE A 26 -14.90 3.50 -30.79
CA PHE A 26 -13.98 2.63 -30.06
C PHE A 26 -14.67 1.86 -28.92
N GLU A 27 -15.70 2.43 -28.30
CA GLU A 27 -16.41 1.76 -27.19
C GLU A 27 -17.11 0.49 -27.66
N ALA A 28 -17.86 0.55 -28.76
CA ALA A 28 -18.50 -0.61 -29.36
C ALA A 28 -17.46 -1.65 -29.80
N ALA A 29 -16.38 -1.22 -30.46
CA ALA A 29 -15.31 -2.12 -30.91
C ALA A 29 -14.68 -2.89 -29.74
N VAL A 30 -14.41 -2.22 -28.62
CA VAL A 30 -13.86 -2.85 -27.42
C VAL A 30 -14.83 -3.84 -26.78
N GLU A 31 -16.12 -3.53 -26.71
CA GLU A 31 -17.11 -4.46 -26.17
C GLU A 31 -17.22 -5.74 -27.00
N MET A 32 -17.16 -5.62 -28.32
CA MET A 32 -17.15 -6.77 -29.23
C MET A 32 -15.88 -7.63 -29.05
N CYS A 33 -14.70 -7.01 -28.96
CA CYS A 33 -13.45 -7.73 -28.67
C CYS A 33 -13.48 -8.43 -27.30
N LEU A 34 -14.07 -7.82 -26.27
CA LEU A 34 -14.22 -8.44 -24.94
C LEU A 34 -15.17 -9.65 -24.96
N HIS A 35 -16.25 -9.57 -25.74
CA HIS A 35 -17.20 -10.66 -25.92
C HIS A 35 -16.56 -11.85 -26.66
N ASP A 36 -15.82 -11.57 -27.73
CA ASP A 36 -15.11 -12.56 -28.55
C ASP A 36 -13.80 -13.11 -27.92
N ASN A 37 -13.53 -12.76 -26.65
CA ASN A 37 -12.34 -13.16 -25.91
C ASN A 37 -11.00 -12.69 -26.53
N ARG A 38 -11.04 -11.70 -27.41
CA ARG A 38 -9.87 -10.99 -27.99
C ARG A 38 -9.41 -9.88 -27.05
N LEU A 39 -8.93 -10.28 -25.87
CA LEU A 39 -8.64 -9.35 -24.77
C LEU A 39 -7.47 -8.39 -25.08
N ALA A 40 -6.46 -8.85 -25.85
CA ALA A 40 -5.34 -8.01 -26.24
C ALA A 40 -5.79 -6.86 -27.17
N ASP A 41 -6.62 -7.19 -28.17
CA ASP A 41 -7.17 -6.22 -29.11
C ASP A 41 -8.09 -5.21 -28.41
N ALA A 42 -8.90 -5.69 -27.47
CA ALA A 42 -9.73 -4.83 -26.63
C ALA A 42 -8.90 -3.79 -25.85
N ILE A 43 -7.76 -4.18 -25.27
CA ILE A 43 -6.89 -3.26 -24.54
C ILE A 43 -6.22 -2.27 -25.50
N LEU A 44 -5.72 -2.74 -26.66
CA LEU A 44 -5.09 -1.87 -27.67
C LEU A 44 -6.07 -0.81 -28.19
N LEU A 45 -7.30 -1.21 -28.49
CA LEU A 45 -8.36 -0.29 -28.92
C LEU A 45 -8.75 0.69 -27.80
N ALA A 46 -8.78 0.24 -26.55
CA ALA A 46 -9.09 1.10 -25.43
C ALA A 46 -8.00 2.16 -25.18
N ILE A 47 -6.72 1.85 -25.45
CA ILE A 47 -5.64 2.85 -25.42
C ILE A 47 -5.88 3.94 -26.48
N ALA A 48 -6.32 3.57 -27.68
CA ALA A 48 -6.65 4.53 -28.74
C ALA A 48 -7.90 5.37 -28.42
N GLY A 49 -8.88 4.80 -27.72
CA GLY A 49 -10.10 5.49 -27.29
C GLY A 49 -9.96 6.37 -26.04
N GLY A 50 -8.78 6.45 -25.44
CA GLY A 50 -8.47 7.35 -24.32
C GLY A 50 -8.51 6.72 -22.93
N PRO A 51 -8.09 7.47 -21.90
CA PRO A 51 -7.84 6.94 -20.55
C PRO A 51 -9.11 6.44 -19.84
N GLU A 52 -10.27 7.07 -20.11
CA GLU A 52 -11.54 6.67 -19.51
C GLU A 52 -12.01 5.29 -20.04
N LEU A 53 -11.94 5.10 -21.37
CA LEU A 53 -12.28 3.83 -21.99
C LEU A 53 -11.30 2.72 -21.56
N LEU A 54 -10.01 3.04 -21.45
CA LEU A 54 -9.00 2.12 -20.92
C LEU A 54 -9.33 1.65 -19.50
N ALA A 55 -9.66 2.56 -18.59
CA ALA A 55 -10.02 2.22 -17.22
C ALA A 55 -11.27 1.32 -17.15
N LYS A 56 -12.30 1.61 -17.96
CA LYS A 56 -13.53 0.78 -18.05
C LYS A 56 -13.22 -0.63 -18.59
N THR A 57 -12.35 -0.71 -19.59
CA THR A 57 -11.95 -1.97 -20.24
C THR A 57 -11.13 -2.84 -19.31
N GLN A 58 -10.14 -2.26 -18.61
CA GLN A 58 -9.35 -2.95 -17.59
C GLN A 58 -10.25 -3.53 -16.49
N ARG A 59 -11.23 -2.76 -15.99
CA ARG A 59 -12.20 -3.27 -15.01
C ARG A 59 -13.01 -4.46 -15.53
N LYS A 60 -13.45 -4.43 -16.79
CA LYS A 60 -14.15 -5.57 -17.40
C LYS A 60 -13.23 -6.79 -17.57
N TYR A 61 -11.97 -6.57 -17.96
CA TYR A 61 -10.95 -7.61 -18.06
C TYR A 61 -10.71 -8.31 -16.71
N PHE A 62 -10.46 -7.55 -15.64
CA PHE A 62 -10.21 -8.11 -14.30
C PHE A 62 -11.44 -8.79 -13.69
N LYS A 63 -12.67 -8.39 -14.06
CA LYS A 63 -13.89 -9.11 -13.68
C LYS A 63 -14.01 -10.48 -14.35
N LYS A 64 -13.53 -10.61 -15.59
CA LYS A 64 -13.57 -11.84 -16.38
C LYS A 64 -12.45 -12.81 -15.95
N THR A 65 -11.25 -12.28 -15.69
CA THR A 65 -10.06 -13.06 -15.29
C THR A 65 -9.92 -13.12 -13.77
N LYS A 66 -10.33 -14.23 -13.15
CA LYS A 66 -10.31 -14.41 -11.69
C LYS A 66 -9.12 -15.24 -11.20
N SER A 67 -7.91 -14.70 -11.28
CA SER A 67 -6.72 -15.31 -10.64
C SER A 67 -6.16 -14.43 -9.52
N ASN A 68 -5.47 -15.03 -8.54
CA ASN A 68 -4.85 -14.28 -7.43
C ASN A 68 -3.83 -13.25 -7.94
N VAL A 69 -3.04 -13.64 -8.96
CA VAL A 69 -2.10 -12.75 -9.65
C VAL A 69 -2.86 -11.63 -10.38
N SER A 70 -3.98 -11.94 -11.03
CA SER A 70 -4.80 -10.94 -11.71
C SER A 70 -5.42 -9.92 -10.73
N ARG A 71 -5.75 -10.32 -9.50
CA ARG A 71 -6.18 -9.38 -8.45
C ARG A 71 -5.06 -8.45 -8.05
N LEU A 72 -3.86 -8.98 -7.79
CA LEU A 72 -2.69 -8.16 -7.46
C LEU A 72 -2.34 -7.18 -8.58
N ILE A 73 -2.36 -7.63 -9.84
CA ILE A 73 -2.18 -6.76 -11.00
C ILE A 73 -3.28 -5.70 -11.06
N SER A 74 -4.54 -6.07 -10.86
CA SER A 74 -5.67 -5.12 -10.83
C SER A 74 -5.43 -4.04 -9.79
N SER A 75 -5.08 -4.40 -8.56
CA SER A 75 -4.87 -3.45 -7.48
C SER A 75 -3.67 -2.52 -7.73
N VAL A 76 -2.57 -3.03 -8.30
CA VAL A 76 -1.41 -2.21 -8.68
C VAL A 76 -1.75 -1.26 -9.83
N VAL A 77 -2.44 -1.74 -10.87
CA VAL A 77 -2.81 -0.94 -12.06
C VAL A 77 -3.85 0.12 -11.73
N THR A 78 -4.83 -0.21 -10.90
CA THR A 78 -5.89 0.71 -10.46
C THR A 78 -5.48 1.60 -9.29
N LYS A 79 -4.27 1.39 -8.75
CA LYS A 79 -3.75 2.02 -7.52
C LYS A 79 -4.65 1.81 -6.29
N ASP A 80 -5.47 0.77 -6.28
CA ASP A 80 -6.29 0.40 -5.13
C ASP A 80 -5.48 -0.49 -4.18
N LEU A 81 -4.51 0.12 -3.51
CA LEU A 81 -3.69 -0.56 -2.49
C LEU A 81 -4.51 -0.91 -1.24
N GLY A 82 -5.64 -0.25 -1.02
CA GLY A 82 -6.56 -0.55 0.07
C GLY A 82 -7.22 -1.92 -0.10
N ASP A 83 -7.59 -2.29 -1.33
CA ASP A 83 -8.09 -3.63 -1.63
C ASP A 83 -7.03 -4.71 -1.36
N ILE A 84 -5.74 -4.44 -1.62
CA ILE A 84 -4.66 -5.37 -1.26
C ILE A 84 -4.62 -5.62 0.24
N VAL A 85 -4.64 -4.56 1.05
CA VAL A 85 -4.59 -4.66 2.51
C VAL A 85 -5.79 -5.43 3.07
N LYS A 86 -6.98 -5.29 2.45
CA LYS A 86 -8.21 -5.98 2.88
C LYS A 86 -8.32 -7.41 2.38
N SER A 87 -7.87 -7.70 1.17
CA SER A 87 -8.02 -9.00 0.52
C SER A 87 -6.83 -9.95 0.69
N CYS A 88 -5.67 -9.45 1.13
CA CYS A 88 -4.49 -10.28 1.35
C CYS A 88 -4.75 -11.32 2.44
N GLU A 89 -4.20 -12.52 2.29
CA GLU A 89 -4.17 -13.50 3.38
C GLU A 89 -3.21 -13.03 4.47
N ILE A 90 -3.54 -13.30 5.74
CA ILE A 90 -2.81 -12.71 6.86
C ILE A 90 -1.40 -13.31 6.98
N GLU A 91 -1.18 -14.51 6.45
CA GLU A 91 0.14 -15.11 6.34
C GLU A 91 1.07 -14.32 5.40
N ASN A 92 0.51 -13.61 4.42
CA ASN A 92 1.21 -12.83 3.40
C ASN A 92 1.34 -11.34 3.74
N TRP A 93 1.32 -10.99 5.02
CA TRP A 93 1.40 -9.60 5.48
C TRP A 93 2.72 -8.91 5.08
N LYS A 94 3.82 -9.67 4.96
CA LYS A 94 5.13 -9.15 4.54
C LYS A 94 5.11 -8.72 3.07
N GLU A 95 4.48 -9.50 2.22
CA GLU A 95 4.28 -9.21 0.81
C GLU A 95 3.35 -8.01 0.64
N ALA A 96 2.27 -7.93 1.43
CA ALA A 96 1.39 -6.77 1.45
C ALA A 96 2.15 -5.50 1.87
N LEU A 97 2.95 -5.55 2.94
CA LEU A 97 3.76 -4.42 3.40
C LEU A 97 4.81 -4.02 2.35
N THR A 98 5.41 -4.99 1.64
CA THR A 98 6.36 -4.73 0.54
C THR A 98 5.67 -4.04 -0.64
N ALA A 99 4.45 -4.46 -0.99
CA ALA A 99 3.65 -3.82 -2.02
C ALA A 99 3.30 -2.37 -1.62
N LEU A 100 2.93 -2.14 -0.35
CA LEU A 100 2.73 -0.80 0.19
C LEU A 100 4.02 0.03 0.08
N LEU A 101 5.16 -0.49 0.54
CA LEU A 101 6.44 0.21 0.45
C LEU A 101 6.85 0.58 -0.98
N THR A 102 6.48 -0.24 -1.96
CA THR A 102 6.86 -0.05 -3.37
C THR A 102 5.92 0.89 -4.12
N TYR A 103 4.60 0.77 -3.92
CA TYR A 103 3.61 1.43 -4.76
C TYR A 103 2.84 2.56 -4.08
N SER A 104 2.87 2.69 -2.75
CA SER A 104 2.13 3.74 -2.04
C SER A 104 2.80 5.10 -2.13
N SER A 105 1.98 6.14 -2.26
CA SER A 105 2.40 7.50 -1.95
C SER A 105 2.63 7.63 -0.45
N ALA A 106 3.49 8.55 -0.01
CA ALA A 106 3.83 8.64 1.40
C ALA A 106 2.64 9.06 2.30
N LYS A 107 1.72 9.88 1.76
CA LYS A 107 0.48 10.28 2.44
C LYS A 107 -0.46 9.10 2.69
N GLU A 108 -0.56 8.17 1.74
CA GLU A 108 -1.44 6.99 1.85
C GLU A 108 -0.76 5.82 2.54
N PHE A 109 0.58 5.81 2.60
CA PHE A 109 1.33 4.74 3.22
C PHE A 109 1.02 4.59 4.70
N SER A 110 0.97 5.71 5.43
CA SER A 110 0.69 5.70 6.87
C SER A 110 -0.69 5.10 7.15
N THR A 111 -1.72 5.56 6.45
CA THR A 111 -3.10 5.07 6.62
C THR A 111 -3.27 3.62 6.20
N LEU A 112 -2.61 3.18 5.13
CA LEU A 112 -2.65 1.78 4.68
C LEU A 112 -1.89 0.84 5.61
N CYS A 113 -0.75 1.27 6.16
CA CYS A 113 -0.01 0.51 7.16
C CYS A 113 -0.79 0.39 8.48
N ASP A 114 -1.48 1.45 8.89
CA ASP A 114 -2.37 1.41 10.06
C ASP A 114 -3.52 0.41 9.85
N THR A 115 -4.14 0.43 8.67
CA THR A 115 -5.21 -0.53 8.33
C THR A 115 -4.71 -1.98 8.34
N LEU A 116 -3.48 -2.22 7.84
CA LEU A 116 -2.85 -3.53 7.88
C LEU A 116 -2.53 -3.95 9.32
N ALA A 117 -2.04 -3.03 10.14
CA ALA A 117 -1.71 -3.26 11.55
C ALA A 117 -2.96 -3.59 12.39
N GLU A 118 -4.05 -2.83 12.23
CA GLU A 118 -5.32 -3.10 12.91
C GLU A 118 -5.87 -4.49 12.54
N ARG A 119 -5.74 -4.88 11.27
CA ARG A 119 -6.15 -6.20 10.81
C ARG A 119 -5.30 -7.32 11.43
N LEU A 120 -3.98 -7.11 11.55
CA LEU A 120 -3.08 -8.05 12.22
C LEU A 120 -3.37 -8.15 13.72
N GLU A 121 -3.74 -7.05 14.37
CA GLU A 121 -4.08 -7.02 15.81
C GLU A 121 -5.38 -7.78 16.10
N MET A 122 -6.38 -7.69 15.21
CA MET A 122 -7.67 -8.38 15.35
C MET A 122 -7.58 -9.89 15.09
N GLU A 123 -6.51 -10.37 14.45
CA GLU A 123 -6.39 -11.76 14.07
C GLU A 123 -5.85 -12.63 15.22
N LYS A 124 -6.50 -13.78 15.44
CA LYS A 124 -6.08 -14.82 16.40
C LYS A 124 -5.77 -14.28 17.81
N ASP A 125 -6.61 -13.39 18.33
CA ASP A 125 -6.53 -12.88 19.71
C ASP A 125 -5.13 -12.31 20.07
N GLY A 126 -4.52 -11.55 19.15
CA GLY A 126 -3.23 -10.90 19.36
C GLY A 126 -2.00 -11.80 19.15
N ALA A 127 -2.15 -12.99 18.55
CA ALA A 127 -1.01 -13.85 18.20
C ALA A 127 -0.01 -13.15 17.26
N LEU A 128 -0.48 -12.22 16.43
CA LEU A 128 0.32 -11.43 15.49
C LEU A 128 0.56 -9.98 15.96
N ALA A 129 0.42 -9.71 17.26
CA ALA A 129 0.60 -8.37 17.82
C ALA A 129 2.04 -7.82 17.61
N ARG A 130 3.05 -8.69 17.50
CA ARG A 130 4.43 -8.26 17.20
C ARG A 130 4.56 -7.73 15.76
N GLU A 131 3.88 -8.38 14.83
CA GLU A 131 3.81 -8.02 13.43
C GLU A 131 2.97 -6.75 13.23
N ALA A 132 1.86 -6.62 13.97
CA ALA A 132 1.08 -5.39 14.02
C ALA A 132 1.93 -4.20 14.52
N CYS A 133 2.74 -4.39 15.57
CA CYS A 133 3.70 -3.38 16.02
C CYS A 133 4.66 -2.95 14.90
N LEU A 134 5.18 -3.88 14.09
CA LEU A 134 6.04 -3.53 12.96
C LEU A 134 5.31 -2.66 11.93
N CYS A 135 4.04 -2.96 11.63
CA CYS A 135 3.23 -2.15 10.72
C CYS A 135 2.91 -0.77 11.30
N TYR A 136 2.65 -0.64 12.62
CA TYR A 136 2.49 0.65 13.29
C TYR A 136 3.79 1.49 13.31
N ILE A 137 4.95 0.84 13.36
CA ILE A 137 6.24 1.53 13.21
C ILE A 137 6.38 2.07 11.79
N CYS A 138 6.00 1.28 10.78
CA CYS A 138 6.01 1.73 9.39
C CYS A 138 5.02 2.88 9.13
N SER A 139 3.85 2.88 9.78
CA SER A 139 2.90 3.99 9.65
C SER A 139 3.31 5.26 10.41
N GLY A 140 4.18 5.12 11.42
CA GLY A 140 4.54 6.20 12.33
C GLY A 140 3.50 6.45 13.44
N ASN A 141 2.52 5.56 13.60
CA ASN A 141 1.46 5.68 14.58
C ASN A 141 1.91 5.13 15.95
N VAL A 142 2.54 5.99 16.74
CA VAL A 142 3.12 5.62 18.04
C VAL A 142 2.06 5.30 19.09
N ASP A 143 0.91 5.96 19.04
CA ASP A 143 -0.17 5.76 20.01
C ASP A 143 -0.70 4.32 19.94
N ARG A 144 -0.96 3.85 18.71
CA ARG A 144 -1.39 2.47 18.47
C ARG A 144 -0.29 1.47 18.75
N LEU A 145 0.96 1.81 18.45
CA LEU A 145 2.12 0.98 18.78
C LEU A 145 2.22 0.72 20.30
N VAL A 146 2.15 1.77 21.12
CA VAL A 146 2.24 1.65 22.58
C VAL A 146 1.05 0.84 23.14
N ALA A 147 -0.15 1.07 22.62
CA ALA A 147 -1.33 0.29 23.00
C ALA A 147 -1.20 -1.20 22.64
N CYS A 148 -0.77 -1.52 21.42
CA CYS A 148 -0.53 -2.89 20.95
C CYS A 148 0.57 -3.57 21.79
N TRP A 149 1.61 -2.82 22.11
CA TRP A 149 2.72 -3.33 22.90
C TRP A 149 2.39 -3.59 24.37
N SER A 150 1.62 -2.69 25.00
CA SER A 150 1.14 -2.87 26.38
C SER A 150 0.32 -4.15 26.53
N LYS A 151 -0.52 -4.46 25.52
CA LYS A 151 -1.28 -5.72 25.45
C LYS A 151 -0.38 -6.94 25.33
N LEU A 152 0.66 -6.88 24.49
CA LEU A 152 1.61 -7.99 24.30
C LEU A 152 2.35 -8.34 25.59
N ASN A 153 2.72 -7.34 26.38
CA ASN A 153 3.49 -7.52 27.62
C ASN A 153 2.61 -7.70 28.87
N LYS A 154 1.28 -7.78 28.75
CA LYS A 154 0.34 -7.91 29.88
C LYS A 154 0.58 -6.86 30.99
N GLY A 155 1.07 -5.67 30.63
CA GLY A 155 1.37 -4.60 31.58
C GLY A 155 2.77 -4.65 32.25
N ASP A 156 3.60 -5.66 32.00
CA ASP A 156 5.01 -5.66 32.45
C ASP A 156 5.88 -4.82 31.49
N VAL A 157 5.72 -3.51 31.59
CA VAL A 157 6.52 -2.52 30.87
C VAL A 157 7.74 -2.18 31.74
N SER A 158 8.81 -2.96 31.59
CA SER A 158 10.08 -2.59 32.21
C SER A 158 10.73 -1.44 31.43
N PRO A 159 11.42 -0.50 32.09
CA PRO A 159 12.07 0.64 31.42
C PRO A 159 13.11 0.21 30.37
N LEU A 160 13.75 -0.96 30.56
CA LEU A 160 14.66 -1.55 29.57
C LEU A 160 13.93 -2.04 28.31
N SER A 161 12.74 -2.63 28.47
CA SER A 161 11.94 -3.10 27.34
C SER A 161 11.35 -1.95 26.52
N LEU A 162 11.08 -0.81 27.18
CA LEU A 162 10.64 0.41 26.54
C LEU A 162 11.80 1.05 25.75
N GLN A 163 13.00 1.11 26.32
CA GLN A 163 14.20 1.59 25.63
C GLN A 163 14.49 0.80 24.35
N ASP A 164 14.53 -0.53 24.42
CA ASP A 164 14.82 -1.40 23.27
C ASP A 164 13.83 -1.16 22.11
N ILE A 165 12.58 -0.85 22.44
CA ILE A 165 11.55 -0.57 21.43
C ILE A 165 11.68 0.83 20.89
N VAL A 166 11.84 1.85 21.73
CA VAL A 166 12.04 3.23 21.26
C VAL A 166 13.26 3.29 20.33
N GLU A 167 14.34 2.58 20.64
CA GLU A 167 15.51 2.46 19.77
C GLU A 167 15.17 1.77 18.44
N LYS A 168 14.51 0.61 18.47
CA LYS A 168 14.09 -0.10 17.25
C LYS A 168 13.12 0.72 16.40
N VAL A 169 12.17 1.41 17.01
CA VAL A 169 11.19 2.30 16.37
C VAL A 169 11.91 3.46 15.69
N MET A 170 12.86 4.10 16.37
CA MET A 170 13.64 5.21 15.83
C MET A 170 14.51 4.78 14.65
N ILE A 171 15.18 3.63 14.74
CA ILE A 171 16.01 3.09 13.65
C ILE A 171 15.14 2.71 12.43
N LEU A 172 14.01 2.04 12.66
CA LEU A 172 13.13 1.63 11.57
C LEU A 172 12.47 2.85 10.90
N LYS A 173 11.97 3.82 11.69
CA LYS A 173 11.41 5.08 11.18
C LYS A 173 12.45 5.83 10.35
N LYS A 174 13.69 5.93 10.83
CA LYS A 174 14.78 6.55 10.08
C LYS A 174 15.07 5.84 8.76
N SER A 175 14.99 4.51 8.75
CA SER A 175 15.18 3.69 7.54
C SER A 175 14.06 3.90 6.52
N VAL A 176 12.81 4.10 6.98
CA VAL A 176 11.66 4.41 6.12
C VAL A 176 11.75 5.83 5.55
N GLU A 177 12.14 6.81 6.38
CA GLU A 177 12.37 8.20 5.96
C GLU A 177 13.48 8.29 4.90
N VAL A 178 14.61 7.61 5.11
CA VAL A 178 15.73 7.57 4.14
C VAL A 178 15.30 6.99 2.80
N LYS A 179 14.40 5.99 2.81
CA LYS A 179 13.90 5.36 1.57
C LYS A 179 12.87 6.21 0.84
N LYS A 180 12.13 7.07 1.55
CA LYS A 180 11.03 7.88 0.99
C LYS A 180 11.36 9.37 0.79
N GLY A 181 12.49 9.85 1.31
CA GLY A 181 12.94 11.22 1.12
C GLY A 181 12.11 12.26 1.88
N GLU A 182 11.34 11.85 2.88
CA GLU A 182 10.47 12.73 3.67
C GLU A 182 11.02 12.97 5.08
N THR A 183 11.00 14.23 5.50
CA THR A 183 11.46 14.70 6.81
C THR A 183 10.26 15.10 7.67
N SER A 184 10.22 14.54 8.88
CA SER A 184 9.49 15.02 10.07
C SER A 184 7.96 14.87 10.10
N MET A 185 7.50 14.20 11.16
CA MET A 185 6.30 14.58 11.93
C MET A 185 6.53 14.16 13.39
N ALA A 186 6.58 15.13 14.30
CA ALA A 186 6.61 14.93 15.74
C ALA A 186 5.18 14.77 16.28
N HIS A 187 4.87 13.62 16.91
CA HIS A 187 3.56 13.35 17.53
C HIS A 187 3.59 13.72 19.02
N PRO A 188 2.53 14.31 19.61
CA PRO A 188 2.50 14.76 21.01
C PRO A 188 2.79 13.66 22.06
N LEU A 189 2.37 12.42 21.81
CA LEU A 189 2.64 11.29 22.70
C LEU A 189 4.11 10.85 22.66
N ILE A 190 4.78 11.07 21.52
CA ILE A 190 6.24 10.91 21.40
C ILE A 190 6.95 11.98 22.24
N CYS A 191 6.38 13.18 22.41
CA CYS A 191 6.98 14.22 23.24
C CYS A 191 6.97 13.84 24.74
N GLN A 192 5.91 13.20 25.24
CA GLN A 192 5.89 12.72 26.63
C GLN A 192 6.88 11.57 26.85
N GLU A 193 6.83 10.54 26.01
CA GLU A 193 7.77 9.41 26.09
C GLU A 193 9.22 9.86 25.86
N LYS A 194 9.45 10.82 24.96
CA LYS A 194 10.78 11.44 24.78
C LYS A 194 11.21 12.21 26.02
N SER A 195 10.30 12.90 26.69
CA SER A 195 10.59 13.65 27.91
C SER A 195 10.97 12.71 29.05
N ASP A 196 10.24 11.60 29.20
CA ASP A 196 10.52 10.58 30.21
C ASP A 196 11.86 9.87 29.92
N TYR A 197 12.15 9.56 28.65
CA TYR A 197 13.42 8.97 28.25
C TYR A 197 14.60 9.94 28.37
N ALA A 198 14.41 11.22 28.00
CA ALA A 198 15.43 12.25 28.20
C ALA A 198 15.71 12.49 29.68
N GLN A 199 14.69 12.39 30.54
CA GLN A 199 14.84 12.45 31.99
C GLN A 199 15.62 11.25 32.53
N LEU A 200 15.40 10.05 31.98
CA LEU A 200 16.18 8.85 32.30
C LEU A 200 17.66 8.99 31.88
N LEU A 201 17.92 9.49 30.67
CA LEU A 201 19.27 9.74 30.16
C LEU A 201 20.01 10.81 30.99
N ALA A 202 19.30 11.85 31.43
CA ALA A 202 19.81 12.85 32.34
C ALA A 202 20.15 12.26 33.72
N ALA A 203 19.30 11.37 34.25
CA ALA A 203 19.53 10.69 35.52
C ALA A 203 20.74 9.73 35.48
N GLN A 204 21.10 9.21 34.31
CA GLN A 204 22.31 8.40 34.08
C GLN A 204 23.58 9.24 33.84
N GLY A 205 23.49 10.57 33.92
CA GLY A 205 24.63 11.48 33.74
C GLY A 205 24.92 11.86 32.28
N SER A 206 24.09 11.45 31.32
CA SER A 206 24.26 11.75 29.89
C SER A 206 23.41 12.95 29.46
N LEU A 207 23.64 14.10 30.10
CA LEU A 207 22.83 15.32 29.92
C LEU A 207 22.90 15.87 28.48
N THR A 208 24.07 15.79 27.84
CA THR A 208 24.29 16.27 26.47
C THR A 208 23.49 15.46 25.46
N THR A 209 23.43 14.13 25.64
CA THR A 209 22.63 13.23 24.79
C THR A 209 21.13 13.46 25.00
N ALA A 210 20.69 13.68 26.24
CA ALA A 210 19.30 14.00 26.56
C ALA A 210 18.84 15.30 25.89
N VAL A 211 19.65 16.36 25.96
CA VAL A 211 19.34 17.66 25.32
C VAL A 211 19.30 17.53 23.80
N ASN A 212 20.25 16.82 23.19
CA ASN A 212 20.24 16.58 21.75
C ASN A 212 19.01 15.76 21.31
N TYR A 213 18.58 14.79 22.12
CA TYR A 213 17.42 13.96 21.86
C TYR A 213 16.10 14.75 21.91
N LEU A 214 16.01 15.74 22.80
CA LEU A 214 14.90 16.68 22.90
C LEU A 214 14.91 17.74 21.78
N ASN A 215 16.07 18.29 21.42
CA ASN A 215 16.20 19.32 20.37
C ASN A 215 15.86 18.80 18.97
N ASN A 216 16.11 17.52 18.68
CA ASN A 216 15.69 16.85 17.43
C ASN A 216 14.15 16.68 17.30
N SER A 217 13.36 17.45 18.05
CA SER A 217 11.90 17.49 18.01
C SER A 217 11.34 18.88 17.64
N GLN A 218 12.20 19.91 17.55
CA GLN A 218 11.80 21.29 17.29
C GLN A 218 11.95 21.72 15.81
N ASP A 219 12.44 20.84 14.94
CA ASP A 219 12.53 21.03 13.48
C ASP A 219 11.61 20.08 12.70
#